data_AF-A0AA90EJM4-F1
#
_entry.id   AF-A0AA90EJM4-F1
#
_cell.length_a   1.000
_cell.length_b   1.000
_cell.length_c   1.000
_cell.angle_alpha   90.00
_cell.angle_beta   90.00
_cell.angle_gamma   90.00
#
_symmetry.space_group_name_H-M   'P 1'
#
loop_
_entity.id
_entity.type
_entity.pdbx_description
1 polymer ?
#
loop_
_entity_poly.entity_id
_entity_poly.type
_entity_poly.pdbx_seq_one_letter_code
_entity_poly.pdbx_strand_id
1 'polypeptide(L)' 'MEKINCRSCGGLTPYDSKVCEACGCEKPLPKAQKITDRIVLTAAGVVGILTIVLILGTIFSYLNII' A
#
# COMPACT_ATOMS: atom_id res chain seq x y z
N MET A 1 9.59 13.80 -14.85
CA MET A 1 10.17 13.87 -13.49
C MET A 1 9.04 14.11 -12.51
N GLU A 2 8.73 13.15 -11.66
CA GLU A 2 7.69 13.26 -10.64
C GLU A 2 8.17 14.17 -9.51
N LYS A 3 7.35 15.16 -9.14
CA LYS A 3 7.65 16.12 -8.06
C LYS A 3 6.68 15.88 -6.92
N ILE A 4 7.19 15.87 -5.69
CA ILE A 4 6.40 15.71 -4.47
C ILE A 4 6.54 16.94 -3.58
N ASN A 5 5.54 17.17 -2.74
CA ASN A 5 5.64 18.21 -1.73
C ASN A 5 6.50 17.71 -0.57
N CYS A 6 7.53 18.48 -0.25
CA CYS A 6 8.38 18.23 0.91
C CYS A 6 7.54 18.28 2.18
N ARG A 7 7.65 17.25 3.01
CA ARG A 7 6.94 17.16 4.30
C ARG A 7 7.20 18.33 5.25
N SER A 8 8.38 18.95 5.18
CA SER A 8 8.80 19.96 6.15
C SER A 8 8.41 21.39 5.78
N CYS A 9 8.37 21.71 4.48
CA CYS A 9 8.19 23.09 4.02
C CYS A 9 7.11 23.24 2.94
N GLY A 10 6.51 22.14 2.47
CA GLY A 10 5.53 22.16 1.39
C GLY A 10 6.11 22.50 0.02
N GLY A 11 7.42 22.74 -0.08
CA GLY A 11 8.10 23.03 -1.35
C GLY A 11 8.12 21.82 -2.28
N LEU A 12 8.01 22.08 -3.58
CA LEU A 12 8.10 21.06 -4.62
C LEU A 12 9.54 20.54 -4.72
N THR A 13 9.74 19.26 -4.43
CA THR A 13 11.04 18.58 -4.52
C THR A 13 10.95 17.38 -5.47
N PRO A 14 12.03 17.01 -6.17
CA PRO A 14 12.06 15.77 -6.96
C PRO A 14 11.82 14.55 -6.07
N TYR A 15 11.08 13.54 -6.56
CA TYR A 15 10.82 12.31 -5.80
C TYR A 15 12.10 11.58 -5.35
N ASP A 16 13.14 11.57 -6.19
CA ASP A 16 14.45 10.95 -5.90
C ASP A 16 15.38 11.83 -5.04
N SER A 17 15.00 13.07 -4.73
CA SER A 17 15.85 13.96 -3.93
C SER A 17 15.87 13.51 -2.47
N LYS A 18 17.06 13.13 -1.98
CA LYS A 18 17.28 12.84 -0.56
C LYS A 18 17.16 14.10 0.29
N VAL A 19 17.42 15.27 -0.29
CA VAL A 19 17.39 16.55 0.42
C VAL A 19 16.43 17.49 -0.31
N CYS A 20 15.57 18.18 0.44
CA CYS A 20 14.73 19.22 -0.13
C CYS A 20 15.58 20.44 -0.52
N GLU A 21 15.58 20.81 -1.79
CA GLU A 21 16.30 21.99 -2.29
C GLU A 21 15.75 23.30 -1.71
N ALA A 22 14.47 23.33 -1.30
CA ALA A 22 13.81 24.52 -0.78
C ALA A 22 14.11 24.79 0.71
N CYS A 23 14.30 23.75 1.52
CA CYS A 23 14.44 23.90 2.98
C CYS A 23 15.55 23.06 3.61
N GLY A 24 16.36 22.34 2.82
CA GLY A 24 17.48 21.54 3.32
C GLY A 24 17.08 20.28 4.08
N CYS A 25 15.81 19.87 4.04
CA CYS A 25 15.33 18.71 4.78
C CYS A 25 15.85 17.40 4.17
N GLU A 26 16.64 16.61 4.90
CA GLU A 26 17.22 15.32 4.46
C GLU A 26 16.22 14.16 4.30
N LYS A 27 14.93 14.39 4.60
CA LYS A 27 13.86 13.41 4.43
C LYS A 27 12.59 14.09 3.94
N PRO A 28 12.58 14.60 2.70
CA PRO A 28 11.43 15.32 2.18
C PRO A 28 10.24 14.40 1.87
N LEU A 29 10.50 13.10 1.65
CA LEU A 29 9.51 12.09 1.34
C LEU A 29 8.53 11.87 2.52
N PRO A 30 7.20 11.87 2.25
CA PRO A 30 6.22 11.52 3.27
C PRO A 30 6.44 10.07 3.73
N LYS A 31 6.36 9.85 5.05
CA LYS A 31 6.65 8.57 5.74
C LYS A 31 5.71 7.38 5.37
N ALA A 32 4.89 7.52 4.34
CA ALA A 32 3.56 6.90 4.27
C ALA A 32 3.39 5.74 3.28
N GLN A 33 4.46 5.08 2.83
CA GLN A 33 4.31 3.80 2.10
C GLN A 33 4.65 2.59 2.95
N LYS A 34 5.68 2.65 3.80
CA LYS A 34 6.21 1.45 4.47
C LYS A 34 5.26 0.79 5.49
N ILE A 35 4.25 1.50 5.99
CA ILE A 35 3.27 0.98 6.96
C ILE A 35 1.99 0.50 6.24
N THR A 36 1.53 1.27 5.24
CA THR A 36 0.36 0.95 4.43
C THR A 36 0.54 -0.35 3.66
N ASP A 37 1.74 -0.59 3.10
CA ASP A 37 2.06 -1.84 2.41
C ASP A 37 1.89 -3.08 3.29
N ARG A 38 2.24 -3.00 4.58
CA ARG A 38 2.15 -4.15 5.50
C ARG A 38 0.71 -4.50 5.86
N ILE A 39 -0.14 -3.48 6.03
CA ILE A 39 -1.57 -3.67 6.35
C ILE A 39 -2.31 -4.18 5.11
N VAL A 40 -2.03 -3.59 3.94
CA VAL A 40 -2.64 -3.99 2.66
C VAL A 40 -2.24 -5.42 2.29
N LEU A 41 -0.98 -5.81 2.47
CA LEU A 41 -0.52 -7.18 2.21
C LEU A 41 -1.20 -8.20 3.13
N THR A 42 -1.36 -7.87 4.41
CA THR A 42 -2.04 -8.74 5.37
C THR A 42 -3.53 -8.86 5.05
N ALA A 43 -4.19 -7.74 4.74
CA ALA A 43 -5.60 -7.71 4.38
C ALA A 43 -5.89 -8.48 3.09
N ALA A 44 -5.04 -8.32 2.05
CA ALA A 44 -5.17 -9.04 0.80
C ALA A 44 -5.03 -10.57 0.98
N GLY A 45 -4.12 -11.01 1.84
CA GLY A 45 -3.96 -12.43 2.17
C GLY A 45 -5.20 -13.02 2.85
N VAL A 46 -5.76 -12.33 3.84
CA VAL A 46 -6.97 -12.78 4.55
C VAL A 46 -8.17 -12.84 3.60
N VAL A 47 -8.35 -11.83 2.76
CA VAL A 47 -9.44 -11.80 1.76
C VAL A 47 -9.28 -12.95 0.77
N GLY A 48 -8.06 -13.21 0.29
CA GLY A 48 -7.80 -14.33 -0.63
C GLY A 48 -8.11 -15.70 -0.02
N ILE A 49 -7.77 -15.92 1.25
CA ILE A 49 -8.09 -17.19 1.94
C ILE A 49 -9.61 -17.33 2.12
N LEU A 50 -10.29 -16.27 2.57
CA LEU A 50 -11.75 -16.27 2.74
C LEU A 50 -12.49 -16.57 1.45
N THR A 51 -12.08 -15.97 0.33
CA THR A 51 -12.72 -16.23 -0.97
C THR A 51 -12.52 -17.67 -1.41
N ILE A 52 -11.31 -18.24 -1.25
CA ILE A 52 -11.04 -19.65 -1.57
C ILE A 52 -11.92 -20.59 -0.75
N VAL A 53 -12.07 -20.34 0.56
CA VAL A 53 -12.91 -21.16 1.45
C VAL A 53 -14.38 -21.09 1.03
N LEU A 54 -14.89 -19.91 0.69
CA LEU A 54 -16.27 -19.73 0.22
C LEU A 54 -16.52 -20.45 -1.11
N ILE A 55 -15.56 -20.38 -2.04
CA ILE A 55 -15.67 -21.07 -3.34
C ILE A 55 -15.65 -22.59 -3.13
N LEU A 56 -14.75 -23.12 -2.30
CA LEU A 56 -14.71 -24.55 -1.99
C LEU A 56 -15.99 -25.03 -1.29
N GLY A 57 -16.51 -24.25 -0.33
CA GLY A 57 -17.75 -24.59 0.38
C GLY A 57 -18.99 -24.59 -0.50
N THR A 58 -19.07 -23.65 -1.45
CA THR A 58 -20.16 -23.62 -2.44
C THR A 58 -20.07 -24.82 -3.37
N ILE A 59 -18.90 -25.13 -3.94
CA ILE A 59 -18.69 -26.31 -4.80
C ILE A 59 -19.05 -27.60 -4.06
N PHE A 60 -18.60 -27.76 -2.82
CA PHE A 60 -18.91 -28.94 -2.01
C PHE A 60 -20.42 -29.06 -1.73
N SER A 61 -21.10 -27.94 -1.45
CA SER A 61 -22.55 -27.93 -1.30
C SER A 61 -23.27 -28.31 -2.60
N TYR A 62 -22.80 -27.82 -3.75
CA TYR A 62 -23.36 -28.21 -5.06
C TYR A 62 -23.19 -29.70 -5.35
N LEU A 63 -22.02 -30.27 -5.06
CA LEU A 63 -21.74 -31.70 -5.27
C LEU A 63 -22.49 -32.62 -4.31
N ASN A 64 -22.87 -32.14 -3.12
CA ASN A 64 -23.59 -32.93 -2.13
C ASN A 64 -25.12 -32.80 -2.25
N ILE A 65 -25.61 -31.85 -3.07
CA ILE A 65 -27.03 -31.64 -3.38
C ILE A 65 -27.47 -32.41 -4.64
N ILE A 66 -26.53 -32.77 -5.52
CA ILE A 66 -26.72 -33.63 -6.70
C ILE A 66 -26.47 -35.09 -6.35
#